data_AF-A0A4D5RQC7-F1
#
_entry.id   AF-A0A4D5RQC7-F1
#
_cell.length_a   1.000
_cell.length_b   1.000
_cell.length_c   1.000
_cell.angle_alpha   90.00
_cell.angle_beta   90.00
_cell.angle_gamma   90.00
#
_symmetry.space_group_name_H-M   'P 1'
#
loop_
_entity.id
_entity.type
_entity.pdbx_description
1 polymer ?
#
loop_
_entity_poly.entity_id
_entity_poly.type
_entity_poly.pdbx_seq_one_letter_code
_entity_poly.pdbx_strand_id
1 'polypeptide(L)'
;MRVYSHHPFLALAFVAAAAVLFIYPFVLRFNVYKDTLVALAVSDVIPVHDRMSTVWCTAQELVMNHTFNAHVFREAESAVTRPQNRTLHLNLTMAVPKQTYEYWGFYFIEGSNFTVSVCSRLSGAAFSLIRGSKALGKCLQALENKRLGLEGSDEDEDSDERNQGSSEESDDQSSTISSSEGLMANETLGISVCNNALFHVPLRWTYSCGTAHDRDDHRHNVTYSVKESDFYYMFFASNPPLYVTPNTIVAHFYLDRVVYDERKSYKTDTLICHNVTNCSLPLDFMSGQYVVVDMSSNATNLSWTSDVLTSRCLPRKNVYFVFYFVFGLFLMMAAFQG
;
A
#
# COMPACT_ATOMS: atom_id res chain seq x y z
N MET A 1 15.85 43.57 49.39
CA MET A 1 16.46 42.27 49.04
C MET A 1 15.47 41.50 48.19
N ARG A 2 15.95 41.04 47.02
CA ARG A 2 15.33 40.27 45.92
C ARG A 2 13.85 39.84 46.08
N VAL A 3 12.98 40.51 45.32
CA VAL A 3 11.64 40.02 44.96
C VAL A 3 11.74 39.38 43.57
N TYR A 4 11.64 38.05 43.56
CA TYR A 4 11.30 37.12 42.48
C TYR A 4 11.45 37.54 41.00
N SER A 5 12.56 37.12 40.39
CA SER A 5 12.75 37.08 38.92
C SER A 5 12.24 35.78 38.26
N HIS A 6 11.34 35.02 38.92
CA HIS A 6 10.86 33.71 38.43
C HIS A 6 9.53 33.77 37.64
N HIS A 7 8.87 34.92 37.54
CA HIS A 7 7.57 35.05 36.88
C HIS A 7 7.52 34.93 35.35
N PRO A 8 8.50 35.41 34.55
CA PRO A 8 8.36 35.38 33.09
C PRO A 8 8.49 33.97 32.51
N PHE A 9 9.38 33.15 33.06
CA PHE A 9 9.56 31.76 32.62
C PHE A 9 8.35 30.89 32.95
N LEU A 10 7.72 31.13 34.10
CA LEU A 10 6.53 30.40 34.52
C LEU A 10 5.31 30.78 33.66
N ALA A 11 5.10 32.07 33.38
CA ALA A 11 4.04 32.53 32.47
C ALA A 11 4.22 31.96 31.05
N LEU A 12 5.45 31.95 30.53
CA LEU A 12 5.76 31.38 29.22
C LEU A 12 5.52 29.86 29.17
N ALA A 13 5.86 29.14 30.24
CA ALA A 13 5.56 27.72 30.36
C ALA A 13 4.05 27.42 30.39
N PHE A 14 3.25 28.26 31.06
CA PHE A 14 1.79 28.13 31.08
C PHE A 14 1.17 28.36 29.70
N VAL A 15 1.60 29.40 28.98
CA VAL A 15 1.13 29.69 27.61
C VAL A 15 1.51 28.55 26.67
N ALA A 16 2.75 28.05 26.77
CA ALA A 16 3.19 26.91 25.97
C ALA A 16 2.37 25.65 26.26
N ALA A 17 2.11 25.32 27.54
CA ALA A 17 1.30 24.17 27.93
C ALA A 17 -0.15 24.29 27.42
N ALA A 18 -0.78 25.47 27.55
CA ALA A 18 -2.12 25.73 27.03
C ALA A 18 -2.16 25.60 25.49
N ALA A 19 -1.16 26.14 24.80
CA ALA A 19 -1.04 25.98 23.35
C ALA A 19 -0.92 24.51 22.95
N VAL A 20 -0.09 23.72 23.65
CA VAL A 20 0.04 22.27 23.39
C VAL A 20 -1.29 21.55 23.61
N LEU A 21 -1.99 21.80 24.73
CA LEU A 21 -3.28 21.15 25.03
C LEU A 21 -4.37 21.42 23.99
N PHE A 22 -4.34 22.58 23.32
CA PHE A 22 -5.29 22.91 22.26
C PHE A 22 -4.82 22.43 20.88
N ILE A 23 -3.57 22.73 20.51
CA ILE A 23 -3.03 22.48 19.18
C ILE A 23 -2.83 20.98 18.95
N TYR A 24 -2.35 20.24 19.96
CA TYR A 24 -2.04 18.82 19.81
C TYR A 24 -3.25 17.95 19.39
N PRO A 25 -4.39 17.93 20.12
CA PRO A 25 -5.56 17.16 19.69
C PRO A 25 -6.12 17.65 18.35
N PHE A 26 -6.03 18.95 18.07
CA PHE A 26 -6.46 19.50 16.78
C PHE A 26 -5.61 18.95 15.62
N VAL A 27 -4.28 19.00 15.75
CA VAL A 27 -3.34 18.47 14.75
C VAL A 27 -3.55 16.96 14.57
N LEU A 28 -3.70 16.21 15.68
CA LEU A 28 -3.97 14.77 15.60
C LEU A 28 -5.24 14.46 14.79
N ARG A 29 -6.33 15.18 15.04
CA ARG A 29 -7.61 14.94 14.37
C ARG A 29 -7.58 15.25 12.87
N PHE A 30 -6.90 16.32 12.46
CA PHE A 30 -7.00 16.86 11.11
C PHE A 30 -5.79 16.57 10.21
N ASN A 31 -4.62 16.31 10.77
CA ASN A 31 -3.40 16.04 10.00
C ASN A 31 -2.91 14.60 10.15
N VAL A 32 -2.94 14.06 11.37
CA VAL A 32 -2.39 12.71 11.63
C VAL A 32 -3.39 11.62 11.26
N TYR A 33 -4.61 11.69 11.82
CA TYR A 33 -5.68 10.69 11.64
C TYR A 33 -6.68 11.10 10.56
N LYS A 34 -6.17 11.59 9.43
CA LYS A 34 -6.95 11.83 8.21
C LYS A 34 -7.39 10.50 7.58
N ASP A 35 -8.38 10.57 6.70
CA ASP A 35 -8.85 9.42 5.93
C ASP A 35 -7.69 8.82 5.12
N THR A 36 -7.63 7.49 5.07
CA THR A 36 -6.63 6.73 4.34
C THR A 36 -7.30 5.96 3.21
N LEU A 37 -6.68 5.97 2.03
CA LEU A 37 -7.12 5.21 0.87
C LEU A 37 -6.20 4.00 0.73
N VAL A 38 -6.75 2.81 0.88
CA VAL A 38 -6.01 1.55 0.75
C VAL A 38 -6.50 0.86 -0.50
N ALA A 39 -5.58 0.54 -1.40
CA ALA A 39 -5.92 -0.17 -2.62
C ALA A 39 -5.92 -1.69 -2.32
N LEU A 40 -7.03 -2.38 -2.62
CA LEU A 40 -7.14 -3.85 -2.49
C LEU A 40 -7.45 -4.51 -3.84
N ALA A 41 -6.72 -5.58 -4.15
CA ALA A 41 -7.08 -6.49 -5.22
C ALA A 41 -7.86 -7.70 -4.67
N VAL A 42 -8.57 -8.39 -5.56
CA VAL A 42 -9.22 -9.66 -5.21
C VAL A 42 -8.21 -10.62 -4.56
N SER A 43 -8.63 -11.31 -3.50
CA SER A 43 -7.83 -12.19 -2.64
C SER A 43 -6.82 -11.53 -1.69
N ASP A 44 -6.70 -10.20 -1.69
CA ASP A 44 -5.84 -9.51 -0.75
C ASP A 44 -6.41 -9.52 0.67
N VAL A 45 -5.51 -9.79 1.62
CA VAL A 45 -5.78 -9.74 3.06
C VAL A 45 -4.74 -8.82 3.68
N ILE A 46 -5.16 -7.62 4.07
CA ILE A 46 -4.27 -6.53 4.45
C ILE A 46 -4.62 -6.00 5.84
N PRO A 47 -3.64 -5.84 6.75
CA PRO A 47 -3.84 -5.07 7.98
C PRO A 47 -3.96 -3.58 7.65
N VAL A 48 -5.10 -2.97 7.99
CA VAL A 48 -5.37 -1.55 7.81
C VAL A 48 -5.16 -0.82 9.14
N HIS A 49 -3.89 -0.63 9.50
CA HIS A 49 -3.48 0.04 10.74
C HIS A 49 -2.94 1.46 10.53
N ASP A 50 -2.74 1.89 9.28
CA ASP A 50 -2.17 3.18 8.97
C ASP A 50 -3.07 4.32 9.44
N ARG A 51 -2.45 5.32 10.07
CA ARG A 51 -3.12 6.50 10.63
C ARG A 51 -4.31 6.14 11.54
N MET A 52 -4.22 5.02 12.27
CA MET A 52 -5.19 4.62 13.30
C MET A 52 -4.58 4.60 14.70
N SER A 53 -5.40 4.90 15.71
CA SER A 53 -5.00 4.82 17.12
C SER A 53 -6.15 4.39 18.00
N THR A 54 -5.94 3.37 18.83
CA THR A 54 -6.94 2.92 19.82
C THR A 54 -7.22 3.95 20.93
N VAL A 55 -6.32 4.93 21.13
CA VAL A 55 -6.49 6.02 22.10
C VAL A 55 -7.41 7.11 21.53
N TRP A 56 -7.14 7.55 20.30
CA TRP A 56 -7.81 8.70 19.68
C TRP A 56 -9.03 8.31 18.84
N CYS A 57 -9.07 7.09 18.32
CA CYS A 57 -10.18 6.55 17.56
C CYS A 57 -11.03 5.66 18.49
N THR A 58 -12.34 5.83 18.43
CA THR A 58 -13.29 4.94 19.10
C THR A 58 -13.70 3.76 18.23
N ALA A 59 -13.59 3.91 16.92
CA ALA A 59 -13.94 2.91 15.92
C ALA A 59 -13.23 3.27 14.60
N GLN A 60 -13.07 2.28 13.75
CA GLN A 60 -12.57 2.42 12.38
C GLN A 60 -13.73 2.15 11.41
N GLU A 61 -14.05 3.14 10.58
CA GLU A 61 -15.05 3.03 9.52
C GLU A 61 -14.35 2.71 8.20
N LEU A 62 -14.89 1.73 7.49
CA LEU A 62 -14.35 1.15 6.26
C LEU A 62 -15.42 1.21 5.18
N VAL A 63 -15.09 1.80 4.03
CA VAL A 63 -16.03 1.98 2.91
C VAL A 63 -15.34 1.63 1.59
N MET A 64 -15.96 0.74 0.81
CA MET A 64 -15.50 0.31 -0.52
C MET A 64 -16.72 0.03 -1.41
N ASN A 65 -16.59 0.13 -2.74
CA ASN A 65 -17.72 -0.19 -3.63
C ASN A 65 -17.89 -1.70 -3.76
N HIS A 66 -16.79 -2.43 -3.81
CA HIS A 66 -16.76 -3.88 -3.76
C HIS A 66 -17.01 -4.41 -2.34
N THR A 67 -17.54 -5.63 -2.24
CA THR A 67 -17.75 -6.27 -0.95
C THR A 67 -16.45 -6.78 -0.35
N PHE A 68 -16.35 -6.72 0.98
CA PHE A 68 -15.21 -7.20 1.76
C PHE A 68 -15.65 -7.79 3.10
N ASN A 69 -14.72 -8.49 3.72
CA ASN A 69 -14.78 -8.93 5.12
C ASN A 69 -13.79 -8.12 5.95
N ALA A 70 -14.10 -7.85 7.21
CA ALA A 70 -13.19 -7.17 8.11
C ALA A 70 -13.23 -7.74 9.53
N HIS A 71 -12.06 -7.90 10.13
CA HIS A 71 -11.85 -8.57 11.42
C HIS A 71 -10.90 -7.76 12.29
N VAL A 72 -11.08 -7.83 13.62
CA VAL A 72 -10.25 -7.09 14.58
C VAL A 72 -9.30 -8.06 15.27
N PHE A 73 -8.02 -7.74 15.25
CA PHE A 73 -6.96 -8.51 15.90
C PHE A 73 -6.24 -7.67 16.94
N ARG A 74 -5.46 -8.34 17.81
CA ARG A 74 -4.65 -7.71 18.84
C ARG A 74 -3.20 -8.16 18.71
N GLU A 75 -2.29 -7.20 18.80
CA GLU A 75 -0.85 -7.39 18.57
C GLU A 75 -0.17 -8.41 19.51
N ALA A 76 -0.76 -8.70 20.68
CA ALA A 76 -0.17 -9.61 21.68
C ALA A 76 -0.20 -11.10 21.29
N GLU A 77 -0.91 -11.50 20.22
CA GLU A 77 -1.07 -12.90 19.83
C GLU A 77 -0.12 -13.27 18.69
N SER A 78 0.96 -14.00 19.01
CA SER A 78 2.14 -14.20 18.13
C SER A 78 1.90 -15.08 16.89
N ALA A 79 0.70 -15.62 16.68
CA ALA A 79 0.41 -16.57 15.60
C ALA A 79 -0.99 -16.36 15.02
N VAL A 80 -1.29 -15.15 14.55
CA VAL A 80 -2.60 -14.83 13.96
C VAL A 80 -2.75 -15.36 12.53
N THR A 81 -1.65 -15.67 11.85
CA THR A 81 -1.67 -16.07 10.43
C THR A 81 -1.64 -17.59 10.25
N ARG A 82 -2.20 -18.04 9.12
CA ARG A 82 -2.22 -19.45 8.69
C ARG A 82 -2.07 -19.55 7.17
N PRO A 83 -1.46 -20.62 6.64
CA PRO A 83 -1.49 -20.88 5.21
C PRO A 83 -2.95 -21.10 4.75
N GLN A 84 -3.28 -20.56 3.58
CA GLN A 84 -4.56 -20.82 2.95
C GLN A 84 -4.58 -22.24 2.38
N ASN A 85 -5.64 -23.00 2.62
CA ASN A 85 -5.76 -24.40 2.19
C ASN A 85 -6.06 -24.57 0.68
N ARG A 86 -5.84 -23.54 -0.14
CA ARG A 86 -6.08 -23.56 -1.58
C ARG A 86 -5.10 -22.63 -2.30
N THR A 87 -4.64 -23.05 -3.46
CA THR A 87 -3.93 -22.20 -4.42
C THR A 87 -4.95 -21.41 -5.22
N LEU A 88 -4.73 -20.10 -5.36
CA LEU A 88 -5.57 -19.25 -6.20
C LEU A 88 -4.93 -19.11 -7.57
N HIS A 89 -5.77 -19.15 -8.60
CA HIS A 89 -5.35 -19.03 -9.99
C HIS A 89 -5.87 -17.72 -10.56
N LEU A 90 -4.99 -16.89 -11.07
CA LEU A 90 -5.34 -15.64 -11.74
C LEU A 90 -4.66 -15.60 -13.09
N ASN A 91 -5.45 -15.39 -14.14
CA ASN A 91 -4.95 -15.32 -15.51
C ASN A 91 -5.06 -13.88 -16.01
N LEU A 92 -3.94 -13.32 -16.42
CA LEU A 92 -3.84 -11.97 -16.97
C LEU A 92 -3.25 -12.05 -18.38
N THR A 93 -3.93 -11.40 -19.32
CA THR A 93 -3.47 -11.22 -20.69
C THR A 93 -3.38 -9.73 -20.94
N MET A 94 -2.19 -9.29 -21.30
CA MET A 94 -1.89 -7.88 -21.56
C MET A 94 -1.28 -7.73 -22.95
N ALA A 95 -1.59 -6.62 -23.62
CA ALA A 95 -0.97 -6.25 -24.88
C ALA A 95 -0.09 -5.05 -24.58
N VAL A 96 1.23 -5.25 -24.51
CA VAL A 96 2.18 -4.21 -24.15
C VAL A 96 2.84 -3.69 -25.43
N PRO A 97 2.57 -2.43 -25.83
CA PRO A 97 3.18 -1.81 -27.00
C PRO A 97 4.71 -1.76 -26.97
N LYS A 98 5.28 -1.20 -28.04
CA LYS A 98 6.72 -0.99 -28.10
C LYS A 98 7.15 0.07 -27.10
N GLN A 99 8.24 -0.23 -26.38
CA GLN A 99 8.81 0.65 -25.39
C GLN A 99 7.77 1.03 -24.34
N THR A 100 6.92 0.09 -23.92
CA THR A 100 6.00 0.36 -22.83
C THR A 100 6.08 -0.69 -21.74
N TYR A 101 5.42 -0.39 -20.63
CA TYR A 101 5.31 -1.27 -19.50
C TYR A 101 3.91 -1.30 -18.92
N GLU A 102 3.61 -2.38 -18.24
CA GLU A 102 2.40 -2.61 -17.47
C GLU A 102 2.78 -3.32 -16.17
N TYR A 103 2.13 -2.97 -15.07
CA TYR A 103 2.39 -3.64 -13.80
C TYR A 103 1.11 -3.93 -13.03
N TRP A 104 1.21 -4.93 -12.15
CA TRP A 104 0.12 -5.41 -11.30
C TRP A 104 0.62 -5.55 -9.87
N GLY A 105 -0.10 -4.98 -8.90
CA GLY A 105 0.27 -5.00 -7.49
C GLY A 105 -0.55 -6.00 -6.68
N PHE A 106 0.10 -6.80 -5.84
CA PHE A 106 -0.55 -7.74 -4.92
C PHE A 106 0.06 -7.59 -3.53
N TYR A 107 -0.79 -7.56 -2.51
CA TYR A 107 -0.29 -7.62 -1.14
C TYR A 107 -0.09 -9.07 -0.70
N PHE A 108 1.11 -9.39 -0.22
CA PHE A 108 1.41 -10.70 0.36
C PHE A 108 1.84 -10.59 1.80
N ILE A 109 1.38 -11.54 2.61
CA ILE A 109 1.87 -11.75 3.98
C ILE A 109 3.13 -12.62 3.93
N GLU A 110 4.09 -12.35 4.81
CA GLU A 110 5.29 -13.17 5.03
C GLU A 110 4.95 -14.67 5.13
N GLY A 111 5.76 -15.49 4.46
CA GLY A 111 5.54 -16.93 4.35
C GLY A 111 4.62 -17.36 3.21
N SER A 112 3.98 -16.41 2.51
CA SER A 112 3.29 -16.71 1.25
C SER A 112 4.28 -17.11 0.16
N ASN A 113 3.83 -17.91 -0.81
CA ASN A 113 4.57 -18.21 -2.02
C ASN A 113 3.71 -17.90 -3.24
N PHE A 114 4.33 -17.50 -4.34
CA PHE A 114 3.61 -17.39 -5.60
C PHE A 114 4.47 -17.85 -6.75
N THR A 115 3.81 -18.40 -7.78
CA THR A 115 4.43 -18.78 -9.04
C THR A 115 3.78 -18.03 -10.19
N VAL A 116 4.59 -17.42 -11.03
CA VAL A 116 4.16 -16.73 -12.26
C VAL A 116 4.62 -17.56 -13.45
N SER A 117 3.67 -18.11 -14.21
CA SER A 117 3.92 -18.79 -15.47
C SER A 117 3.59 -17.85 -16.62
N VAL A 118 4.62 -17.31 -17.26
CA VAL A 118 4.49 -16.22 -18.22
C VAL A 118 5.10 -16.56 -19.57
N CYS A 119 4.43 -16.17 -20.66
CA CYS A 119 4.98 -16.17 -22.01
C CYS A 119 4.74 -14.82 -22.68
N SER A 120 5.56 -14.52 -23.69
CA SER A 120 5.30 -13.41 -24.62
C SER A 120 5.11 -13.94 -26.04
N ARG A 121 4.37 -13.20 -26.86
CA ARG A 121 4.14 -13.56 -28.26
C ARG A 121 5.30 -13.17 -29.16
N LEU A 122 5.92 -12.03 -28.87
CA LEU A 122 7.08 -11.49 -29.57
C LEU A 122 8.30 -11.44 -28.63
N SER A 123 9.49 -11.39 -29.22
CA SER A 123 10.74 -11.15 -28.50
C SER A 123 10.78 -9.73 -27.91
N GLY A 124 11.70 -9.51 -26.96
CA GLY A 124 11.89 -8.19 -26.36
C GLY A 124 10.94 -7.88 -25.21
N ALA A 125 10.33 -8.87 -24.57
CA ALA A 125 9.61 -8.70 -23.32
C ALA A 125 10.43 -9.14 -22.11
N ALA A 126 10.20 -8.50 -20.97
CA ALA A 126 10.82 -8.85 -19.71
C ALA A 126 9.84 -8.73 -18.54
N PHE A 127 10.12 -9.53 -17.50
CA PHE A 127 9.38 -9.53 -16.25
C PHE A 127 10.32 -9.15 -15.10
N SER A 128 9.89 -8.22 -14.25
CA SER A 128 10.60 -7.83 -13.02
C SER A 128 9.66 -7.90 -11.82
N LEU A 129 10.22 -8.28 -10.67
CA LEU A 129 9.49 -8.23 -9.41
C LEU A 129 10.04 -7.08 -8.55
N ILE A 130 9.16 -6.19 -8.10
CA ILE A 130 9.52 -5.04 -7.28
C ILE A 130 8.74 -5.13 -5.96
N ARG A 131 9.40 -4.87 -4.82
CA ARG A 131 8.77 -4.88 -3.50
C ARG A 131 8.60 -3.46 -2.96
N GLY A 132 7.39 -3.12 -2.55
CA GLY A 132 7.04 -1.89 -1.87
C GLY A 132 6.81 -0.71 -2.82
N SER A 133 5.85 0.15 -2.47
CA SER A 133 5.43 1.29 -3.27
C SER A 133 6.55 2.31 -3.49
N LYS A 134 7.43 2.49 -2.50
CA LYS A 134 8.61 3.38 -2.60
C LYS A 134 9.60 2.91 -3.67
N ALA A 135 9.84 1.60 -3.79
CA ALA A 135 10.75 1.07 -4.80
C ALA A 135 10.14 1.18 -6.20
N LEU A 136 8.82 0.92 -6.32
CA LEU A 136 8.08 1.14 -7.55
C LEU A 136 8.15 2.61 -7.98
N GLY A 137 7.82 3.55 -7.09
CA GLY A 137 7.84 4.99 -7.38
C GLY A 137 9.19 5.48 -7.88
N LYS A 138 10.29 5.04 -7.25
CA LYS A 138 11.66 5.31 -7.73
C LYS A 138 11.89 4.76 -9.14
N CYS A 139 11.40 3.56 -9.44
CA CYS A 139 11.53 3.02 -10.80
C CYS A 139 10.72 3.85 -11.81
N LEU A 140 9.44 4.13 -11.52
CA LEU A 140 8.58 4.91 -12.41
C LEU A 140 9.17 6.30 -12.69
N GLN A 141 9.70 6.97 -11.66
CA GLN A 141 10.40 8.24 -11.82
C GLN A 141 11.65 8.12 -12.69
N ALA A 142 12.47 7.09 -12.50
CA ALA A 142 13.66 6.87 -13.32
C ALA A 142 13.29 6.61 -14.80
N LEU A 143 12.20 5.87 -15.05
CA LEU A 143 11.69 5.63 -16.39
C LEU A 143 11.16 6.91 -17.06
N GLU A 144 10.47 7.75 -16.30
CA GLU A 144 9.99 9.05 -16.79
C GLU A 144 11.16 10.02 -17.06
N ASN A 145 12.18 10.06 -16.20
CA ASN A 145 13.38 10.86 -16.44
C ASN A 145 14.11 10.42 -17.72
N LYS A 146 14.25 9.10 -17.93
CA LYS A 146 14.76 8.53 -19.18
C LYS A 146 13.91 8.95 -20.38
N ARG A 147 12.59 8.92 -20.23
CA ARG A 147 11.65 9.35 -21.27
C ARG A 147 11.85 10.81 -21.66
N LEU A 148 12.10 11.68 -20.70
CA LEU A 148 12.34 13.10 -20.91
C LEU A 148 13.75 13.42 -21.42
N GLY A 149 14.62 12.42 -21.57
CA GLY A 149 16.00 12.61 -22.02
C GLY A 149 16.85 13.41 -21.03
N LEU A 150 16.47 13.41 -19.75
CA LEU A 150 17.15 14.16 -18.69
C LEU A 150 18.36 13.40 -18.11
N GLU A 151 18.74 12.26 -18.69
CA GLU A 151 19.98 11.56 -18.31
C GLU A 151 21.20 12.27 -18.91
N GLY A 152 21.70 13.26 -18.17
CA GLY A 152 23.03 13.82 -18.31
C GLY A 152 23.48 14.32 -16.94
N SER A 153 24.47 13.61 -16.37
CA SER A 153 25.01 13.67 -15.00
C SER A 153 24.12 13.07 -13.92
N ASP A 154 24.50 11.88 -13.44
CA ASP A 154 24.63 11.56 -12.00
C ASP A 154 25.21 10.14 -11.91
N GLU A 155 26.47 10.01 -12.34
CA GLU A 155 27.37 9.06 -11.70
C GLU A 155 27.96 9.81 -10.49
N ASP A 156 27.74 9.24 -9.30
CA ASP A 156 28.40 9.55 -8.03
C ASP A 156 28.24 10.97 -7.44
N GLU A 157 27.15 11.27 -6.72
CA GLU A 157 27.23 12.22 -5.60
C GLU A 157 26.38 11.78 -4.39
N ASP A 158 27.09 11.26 -3.39
CA ASP A 158 26.67 11.18 -2.00
C ASP A 158 26.80 12.59 -1.40
N SER A 159 25.75 13.43 -1.47
CA SER A 159 25.69 14.64 -0.64
C SER A 159 24.29 15.23 -0.47
N ASP A 160 24.00 15.47 0.81
CA ASP A 160 23.01 16.28 1.51
C ASP A 160 22.08 17.27 0.76
N GLU A 161 20.87 17.30 1.32
CA GLU A 161 19.70 18.15 1.06
C GLU A 161 19.97 19.62 0.64
N ARG A 162 19.25 20.06 -0.40
CA ARG A 162 18.54 21.35 -0.30
C ARG A 162 17.23 21.41 -1.10
N ASN A 163 16.20 21.74 -0.33
CA ASN A 163 14.78 21.83 -0.66
C ASN A 163 14.44 22.95 -1.67
N GLN A 164 13.61 22.63 -2.67
CA GLN A 164 12.74 23.61 -3.32
C GLN A 164 11.45 22.94 -3.84
N GLY A 165 10.44 22.87 -2.96
CA GLY A 165 9.13 23.46 -3.24
C GLY A 165 8.22 22.79 -4.28
N SER A 166 7.73 21.59 -3.99
CA SER A 166 6.31 21.22 -4.12
C SER A 166 6.13 19.85 -3.48
N SER A 167 5.97 19.82 -2.16
CA SER A 167 5.43 18.65 -1.47
C SER A 167 3.94 18.54 -1.79
N GLU A 168 3.63 18.02 -2.97
CA GLU A 168 2.49 17.13 -3.07
C GLU A 168 2.95 15.84 -2.40
N GLU A 169 2.70 15.76 -1.10
CA GLU A 169 2.59 14.49 -0.40
C GLU A 169 1.34 13.81 -0.99
N SER A 170 1.47 13.29 -2.21
CA SER A 170 0.56 12.29 -2.75
C SER A 170 0.77 11.03 -1.93
N ASP A 171 0.15 11.04 -0.74
CA ASP A 171 -0.12 9.86 0.06
C ASP A 171 -1.14 8.98 -0.67
N ASP A 172 -0.78 8.57 -1.87
CA ASP A 172 -1.53 7.68 -2.70
C ASP A 172 -0.90 6.30 -2.57
N GLN A 173 -1.21 5.63 -1.47
CA GLN A 173 -1.47 4.19 -1.57
C GLN A 173 -2.49 3.89 -2.70
N SER A 174 -3.22 4.91 -3.19
CA SER A 174 -4.08 4.94 -4.39
C SER A 174 -3.38 4.80 -5.75
N SER A 175 -2.05 4.90 -5.86
CA SER A 175 -1.37 4.78 -7.18
C SER A 175 -1.26 3.34 -7.73
N THR A 176 -1.76 2.31 -7.05
CA THR A 176 -1.00 1.05 -6.95
C THR A 176 -1.56 -0.24 -7.53
N ILE A 177 -2.83 -0.38 -7.95
CA ILE A 177 -3.27 -1.75 -8.31
C ILE A 177 -2.95 -2.12 -9.77
N SER A 178 -2.91 -1.15 -10.69
CA SER A 178 -2.42 -1.33 -12.07
C SER A 178 -2.30 0.02 -12.76
N SER A 179 -1.23 0.27 -13.52
CA SER A 179 -1.16 1.42 -14.43
C SER A 179 -1.43 1.00 -15.87
N SER A 180 -2.25 1.76 -16.58
CA SER A 180 -2.30 1.75 -18.04
C SER A 180 -0.94 2.17 -18.62
N GLU A 181 -0.43 1.39 -19.57
CA GLU A 181 0.73 1.62 -20.46
C GLU A 181 1.54 2.91 -20.26
N GLY A 182 2.78 2.81 -19.77
CA GLY A 182 3.75 3.93 -19.75
C GLY A 182 4.78 3.82 -20.89
N LEU A 183 5.28 4.93 -21.45
CA LEU A 183 6.24 4.96 -22.59
C LEU A 183 7.70 5.14 -22.13
N MET A 184 8.62 4.36 -22.69
CA MET A 184 10.08 4.46 -22.53
C MET A 184 10.67 5.21 -23.73
N ALA A 185 11.27 6.39 -23.55
CA ALA A 185 12.00 7.01 -24.66
C ALA A 185 13.46 6.55 -24.66
N ASN A 186 13.85 5.84 -25.73
CA ASN A 186 15.15 5.88 -26.44
C ASN A 186 15.21 4.64 -27.35
N GLU A 187 15.32 4.85 -28.67
CA GLU A 187 15.36 3.78 -29.68
C GLU A 187 16.63 2.91 -29.63
N THR A 188 17.66 3.36 -28.91
CA THR A 188 19.00 2.73 -28.90
C THR A 188 19.30 1.89 -27.66
N LEU A 189 18.49 2.00 -26.62
CA LEU A 189 18.69 1.28 -25.36
C LEU A 189 17.75 0.05 -25.29
N GLY A 190 18.28 -1.06 -24.78
CA GLY A 190 17.50 -2.27 -24.53
C GLY A 190 16.33 -2.02 -23.57
N ILE A 191 15.60 -3.08 -23.20
CA ILE A 191 14.49 -3.00 -22.24
C ILE A 191 15.01 -2.30 -20.96
N SER A 192 14.44 -1.16 -20.62
CA SER A 192 14.83 -0.40 -19.43
C SER A 192 14.40 -1.17 -18.18
N VAL A 193 15.39 -1.65 -17.44
CA VAL A 193 15.19 -2.44 -16.21
C VAL A 193 15.21 -1.51 -15.00
N CYS A 194 14.30 -1.74 -14.05
CA CYS A 194 14.31 -1.07 -12.75
C CYS A 194 15.53 -1.54 -11.93
N ASN A 195 16.42 -0.62 -11.52
CA ASN A 195 17.60 -0.95 -10.71
C ASN A 195 17.25 -1.51 -9.31
N ASN A 196 16.08 -1.17 -8.77
CA ASN A 196 15.60 -1.62 -7.44
C ASN A 196 14.68 -2.84 -7.50
N ALA A 197 14.62 -3.55 -8.64
CA ALA A 197 13.87 -4.80 -8.72
C ALA A 197 14.58 -5.89 -7.91
N LEU A 198 13.80 -6.77 -7.26
CA LEU A 198 14.32 -7.96 -6.58
C LEU A 198 15.02 -8.89 -7.57
N PHE A 199 14.45 -9.03 -8.77
CA PHE A 199 15.07 -9.70 -9.90
C PHE A 199 14.39 -9.27 -11.20
N HIS A 200 15.08 -9.51 -12.31
CA HIS A 200 14.61 -9.28 -13.67
C HIS A 200 14.89 -10.51 -14.53
N VAL A 201 13.91 -10.94 -15.31
CA VAL A 201 14.00 -12.09 -16.20
C VAL A 201 13.52 -11.74 -17.61
N PRO A 202 14.35 -11.94 -18.65
CA PRO A 202 13.88 -11.84 -20.03
C PRO A 202 12.92 -12.99 -20.34
N LEU A 203 11.78 -12.67 -20.95
CA LEU A 203 10.73 -13.65 -21.21
C LEU A 203 11.05 -14.51 -22.44
N ARG A 204 10.68 -15.80 -22.34
CA ARG A 204 10.64 -16.68 -23.51
C ARG A 204 9.45 -16.30 -24.37
N TRP A 205 9.67 -16.25 -25.68
CA TRP A 205 8.66 -15.86 -26.64
C TRP A 205 8.27 -17.03 -27.55
N THR A 206 7.00 -17.09 -27.92
CA THR A 206 6.48 -18.01 -28.93
C THR A 206 5.26 -17.38 -29.61
N TYR A 207 5.15 -17.50 -30.94
CA TYR A 207 4.00 -16.97 -31.68
C TYR A 207 2.66 -17.58 -31.27
N SER A 208 2.68 -18.74 -30.61
CA SER A 208 1.49 -19.42 -30.08
C SER A 208 1.03 -18.91 -28.71
N CYS A 209 1.81 -18.07 -28.02
CA CYS A 209 1.45 -17.55 -26.69
C CYS A 209 0.11 -16.80 -26.76
N GLY A 210 -0.82 -17.16 -25.87
CA GLY A 210 -2.18 -16.60 -25.84
C GLY A 210 -3.10 -17.05 -26.97
N THR A 211 -2.70 -18.04 -27.77
CA THR A 211 -3.55 -18.67 -28.80
C THR A 211 -4.09 -20.03 -28.32
N ALA A 212 -5.02 -20.63 -29.08
CA ALA A 212 -5.50 -21.98 -28.79
C ALA A 212 -4.39 -23.07 -28.85
N HIS A 213 -3.23 -22.77 -29.45
CA HIS A 213 -2.06 -23.64 -29.52
C HIS A 213 -0.97 -23.28 -28.50
N ASP A 214 -1.30 -22.45 -27.51
CA ASP A 214 -0.39 -22.15 -26.43
C ASP A 214 -0.09 -23.41 -25.61
N ARG A 215 1.19 -23.63 -25.31
CA ARG A 215 1.65 -24.82 -24.60
C ARG A 215 2.46 -24.40 -23.38
N ASP A 216 2.16 -25.04 -22.25
CA ASP A 216 2.78 -24.69 -20.97
C ASP A 216 4.29 -24.95 -20.92
N ASP A 217 4.81 -25.85 -21.76
CA ASP A 217 6.25 -26.16 -21.84
C ASP A 217 7.12 -24.99 -22.34
N HIS A 218 6.52 -24.04 -23.05
CA HIS A 218 7.22 -22.85 -23.56
C HIS A 218 7.15 -21.66 -22.59
N ARG A 219 6.36 -21.76 -21.52
CA ARG A 219 6.20 -20.71 -20.51
C ARG A 219 7.42 -20.65 -19.59
N HIS A 220 7.68 -19.45 -19.09
CA HIS A 220 8.71 -19.21 -18.09
C HIS A 220 8.05 -19.21 -16.71
N ASN A 221 8.45 -20.15 -15.85
CA ASN A 221 7.89 -20.30 -14.52
C ASN A 221 8.83 -19.68 -13.49
N VAL A 222 8.38 -18.62 -12.84
CA VAL A 222 9.13 -17.93 -11.77
C VAL A 222 8.40 -18.13 -10.46
N THR A 223 9.05 -18.79 -9.50
CA THR A 223 8.51 -18.96 -8.15
C THR A 223 9.27 -18.06 -7.19
N TYR A 224 8.55 -17.34 -6.34
CA TYR A 224 9.12 -16.48 -5.32
C TYR A 224 8.49 -16.75 -3.95
N SER A 225 9.34 -16.72 -2.92
CA SER A 225 8.92 -16.90 -1.53
C SER A 225 8.98 -15.56 -0.80
N VAL A 226 7.85 -15.17 -0.21
CA VAL A 226 7.64 -13.86 0.41
C VAL A 226 8.33 -13.82 1.76
N LYS A 227 9.39 -13.01 1.85
CA LYS A 227 10.22 -12.84 3.06
C LYS A 227 9.68 -11.80 4.04
N GLU A 228 8.92 -10.83 3.54
CA GLU A 228 8.38 -9.70 4.32
C GLU A 228 6.99 -9.36 3.78
N SER A 229 6.07 -8.99 4.68
CA SER A 229 4.71 -8.58 4.33
C SER A 229 4.69 -7.18 3.70
N ASP A 230 4.38 -7.09 2.41
CA ASP A 230 4.35 -5.82 1.66
C ASP A 230 3.60 -6.02 0.32
N PHE A 231 3.42 -4.95 -0.44
CA PHE A 231 3.03 -5.01 -1.84
C PHE A 231 4.19 -5.50 -2.71
N TYR A 232 3.87 -6.46 -3.58
CA TYR A 232 4.76 -6.95 -4.62
C TYR A 232 4.17 -6.60 -5.98
N TYR A 233 4.95 -5.89 -6.79
CA TYR A 233 4.58 -5.42 -8.10
C TYR A 233 5.23 -6.29 -9.17
N MET A 234 4.38 -6.91 -9.97
CA MET A 234 4.76 -7.69 -11.14
C MET A 234 4.80 -6.78 -12.35
N PHE A 235 6.02 -6.42 -12.76
CA PHE A 235 6.29 -5.41 -13.77
C PHE A 235 6.67 -6.08 -15.10
N PHE A 236 5.92 -5.78 -16.15
CA PHE A 236 6.10 -6.32 -17.50
C PHE A 236 6.51 -5.20 -18.43
N ALA A 237 7.69 -5.32 -19.05
CA ALA A 237 8.20 -4.34 -20.01
C ALA A 237 8.32 -4.99 -21.39
N SER A 238 8.09 -4.22 -22.44
CA SER A 238 8.13 -4.71 -23.82
C SER A 238 8.81 -3.71 -24.76
N ASN A 239 9.72 -4.23 -25.58
CA ASN A 239 10.35 -3.54 -26.69
C ASN A 239 10.49 -4.52 -27.86
N PRO A 240 9.39 -4.87 -28.54
CA PRO A 240 9.42 -5.78 -29.66
C PRO A 240 10.13 -5.12 -30.86
N PRO A 241 10.81 -5.92 -31.71
CA PRO A 241 11.57 -5.40 -32.85
C PRO A 241 10.67 -4.77 -33.93
N LEU A 242 9.39 -5.16 -34.00
CA LEU A 242 8.43 -4.65 -34.97
C LEU A 242 7.57 -3.56 -34.32
N TYR A 243 7.59 -2.35 -34.91
CA TYR A 243 6.89 -1.17 -34.38
C TYR A 243 5.35 -1.27 -34.46
N VAL A 244 4.80 -2.07 -35.38
CA VAL A 244 3.39 -1.98 -35.78
C VAL A 244 2.45 -2.80 -34.89
N THR A 245 2.97 -3.76 -34.11
CA THR A 245 2.17 -4.70 -33.33
C THR A 245 2.58 -4.71 -31.85
N PRO A 246 1.64 -4.55 -30.90
CA PRO A 246 1.95 -4.72 -29.48
C PRO A 246 2.32 -6.17 -29.18
N ASN A 247 3.13 -6.37 -28.15
CA ASN A 247 3.52 -7.70 -27.68
C ASN A 247 2.46 -8.22 -26.71
N THR A 248 1.79 -9.30 -27.08
CA THR A 248 0.87 -9.99 -26.16
C THR A 248 1.67 -10.78 -25.14
N ILE A 249 1.48 -10.48 -23.86
CA ILE A 249 2.07 -11.21 -22.74
C ILE A 249 0.93 -11.89 -21.98
N VAL A 250 1.09 -13.18 -21.71
CA VAL A 250 0.10 -13.97 -20.94
C VAL A 250 0.77 -14.47 -19.68
N ALA A 251 0.25 -14.08 -18.53
CA ALA A 251 0.75 -14.46 -17.22
C ALA A 251 -0.32 -15.21 -16.42
N HIS A 252 0.01 -16.42 -15.98
CA HIS A 252 -0.79 -17.21 -15.06
C HIS A 252 -0.14 -17.16 -13.68
N PHE A 253 -0.88 -16.68 -12.71
CA PHE A 253 -0.46 -16.56 -11.32
C PHE A 253 -1.05 -17.69 -10.50
N TYR A 254 -0.19 -18.39 -9.79
CA TYR A 254 -0.51 -19.41 -8.81
C TYR A 254 -0.13 -18.84 -7.45
N LEU A 255 -1.12 -18.47 -6.63
CA LEU A 255 -0.92 -17.78 -5.37
C LEU A 255 -1.17 -18.74 -4.21
N ASP A 256 -0.12 -19.09 -3.48
CA ASP A 256 -0.18 -19.85 -2.23
C ASP A 256 -0.06 -18.86 -1.06
N ARG A 257 -1.21 -18.28 -0.68
CA ARG A 257 -1.27 -17.18 0.28
C ARG A 257 -1.24 -17.65 1.73
N VAL A 258 -0.60 -16.86 2.58
CA VAL A 258 -0.83 -16.84 4.02
C VAL A 258 -1.90 -15.80 4.32
N VAL A 259 -2.85 -16.12 5.20
CA VAL A 259 -3.99 -15.27 5.57
C VAL A 259 -4.14 -15.19 7.08
N TYR A 260 -4.88 -14.20 7.58
CA TYR A 260 -5.22 -14.12 9.01
C TYR A 260 -6.28 -15.18 9.36
N ASP A 261 -6.12 -15.84 10.52
CA ASP A 261 -7.07 -16.81 11.04
C ASP A 261 -8.22 -16.08 11.73
N GLU A 262 -9.33 -15.92 11.02
CA GLU A 262 -10.56 -15.28 11.50
C GLU A 262 -11.06 -15.85 12.85
N ARG A 263 -10.74 -17.11 13.17
CA ARG A 263 -11.10 -17.76 14.44
C ARG A 263 -10.42 -17.11 15.65
N LYS A 264 -9.32 -16.39 15.44
CA LYS A 264 -8.58 -15.64 16.45
C LYS A 264 -8.96 -14.16 16.51
N SER A 265 -9.99 -13.75 15.76
CA SER A 265 -10.55 -12.40 15.84
C SER A 265 -11.06 -12.11 17.25
N TYR A 266 -10.74 -10.92 17.78
CA TYR A 266 -11.00 -10.54 19.17
C TYR A 266 -12.49 -10.46 19.54
N LYS A 267 -13.40 -10.30 18.57
CA LYS A 267 -14.86 -10.29 18.79
C LYS A 267 -15.55 -11.12 17.72
N THR A 268 -15.92 -12.36 18.05
CA THR A 268 -16.57 -13.29 17.10
C THR A 268 -18.07 -13.08 16.96
N ASP A 269 -18.78 -12.51 17.94
CA ASP A 269 -20.25 -12.69 18.04
C ASP A 269 -21.13 -11.43 17.91
N THR A 270 -20.59 -10.20 17.88
CA THR A 270 -21.46 -8.99 17.94
C THR A 270 -21.25 -7.94 16.85
N LEU A 271 -20.16 -7.99 16.07
CA LEU A 271 -19.96 -7.03 14.99
C LEU A 271 -19.08 -7.62 13.88
N ILE A 272 -19.67 -8.56 13.13
CA ILE A 272 -19.01 -9.22 12.00
C ILE A 272 -19.29 -8.41 10.75
N CYS A 273 -18.24 -7.86 10.14
CA CYS A 273 -18.32 -7.30 8.80
C CYS A 273 -17.98 -8.41 7.82
N HIS A 274 -19.03 -9.03 7.25
CA HIS A 274 -18.87 -10.11 6.29
C HIS A 274 -19.69 -9.80 5.04
N ASN A 275 -19.00 -9.73 3.90
CA ASN A 275 -19.55 -9.42 2.59
C ASN A 275 -20.35 -8.11 2.58
N VAL A 276 -19.73 -7.05 3.10
CA VAL A 276 -20.31 -5.70 3.22
C VAL A 276 -19.49 -4.68 2.42
N THR A 277 -20.09 -3.55 2.09
CA THR A 277 -19.45 -2.41 1.41
C THR A 277 -19.17 -1.24 2.35
N ASN A 278 -19.87 -1.18 3.49
CA ASN A 278 -19.59 -0.26 4.57
C ASN A 278 -19.63 -1.02 5.90
N CYS A 279 -18.62 -0.80 6.73
CA CYS A 279 -18.43 -1.45 8.02
C CYS A 279 -17.84 -0.45 9.02
N SER A 280 -18.29 -0.48 10.28
CA SER A 280 -17.64 0.27 11.36
C SER A 280 -17.28 -0.65 12.51
N LEU A 281 -15.99 -0.79 12.83
CA LEU A 281 -15.48 -1.70 13.85
C LEU A 281 -15.03 -0.92 15.10
N PRO A 282 -15.58 -1.21 16.30
CA PRO A 282 -15.22 -0.52 17.53
C PRO A 282 -13.83 -0.95 18.01
N LEU A 283 -13.05 0.03 18.46
CA LEU A 283 -11.73 -0.16 19.04
C LEU A 283 -11.78 0.16 20.54
N ASP A 284 -11.32 -0.80 21.36
CA ASP A 284 -11.24 -0.61 22.80
C ASP A 284 -10.09 0.35 23.14
N PHE A 285 -10.24 1.16 24.19
CA PHE A 285 -9.26 2.17 24.56
C PHE A 285 -7.90 1.53 24.93
N MET A 286 -6.81 2.03 24.34
CA MET A 286 -5.43 1.60 24.64
C MET A 286 -5.21 0.07 24.50
N SER A 287 -5.89 -0.56 23.54
CA SER A 287 -5.98 -2.01 23.45
C SER A 287 -4.99 -2.68 22.48
N GLY A 288 -4.23 -1.90 21.70
CA GLY A 288 -3.35 -2.41 20.64
C GLY A 288 -4.10 -3.17 19.53
N GLN A 289 -5.40 -2.90 19.37
CA GLN A 289 -6.23 -3.51 18.32
C GLN A 289 -5.98 -2.86 16.97
N TYR A 290 -5.99 -3.69 15.93
CA TYR A 290 -5.94 -3.27 14.53
C TYR A 290 -6.94 -4.07 13.70
N VAL A 291 -7.36 -3.50 12.57
CA VAL A 291 -8.32 -4.13 11.66
C VAL A 291 -7.57 -4.77 10.50
N VAL A 292 -8.01 -5.97 10.11
CA VAL A 292 -7.58 -6.63 8.88
C VAL A 292 -8.78 -6.71 7.95
N VAL A 293 -8.56 -6.35 6.69
CA VAL A 293 -9.57 -6.41 5.63
C VAL A 293 -9.21 -7.50 4.65
N ASP A 294 -10.21 -8.28 4.26
CA ASP A 294 -10.10 -9.39 3.32
C ASP A 294 -11.09 -9.19 2.17
N MET A 295 -10.56 -9.03 0.95
CA MET A 295 -11.33 -9.02 -0.28
C MET A 295 -11.45 -10.45 -0.83
N SER A 296 -12.08 -11.33 -0.04
CA SER A 296 -12.15 -12.76 -0.38
C SER A 296 -13.12 -13.04 -1.53
N SER A 297 -12.77 -14.02 -2.35
CA SER A 297 -13.65 -14.64 -3.33
C SER A 297 -13.73 -16.14 -3.09
N ASN A 298 -14.92 -16.73 -3.18
CA ASN A 298 -15.09 -18.18 -3.00
C ASN A 298 -14.52 -18.99 -4.17
N ALA A 299 -14.24 -18.38 -5.31
CA ALA A 299 -13.67 -19.07 -6.47
C ALA A 299 -12.16 -19.32 -6.30
N THR A 300 -11.68 -20.44 -6.87
CA THR A 300 -10.24 -20.71 -7.03
C THR A 300 -9.67 -19.97 -8.25
N ASN A 301 -10.47 -19.87 -9.31
CA ASN A 301 -10.17 -19.08 -10.49
C ASN A 301 -10.71 -17.67 -10.28
N LEU A 302 -9.80 -16.72 -10.17
CA LEU A 302 -10.11 -15.33 -9.91
C LEU A 302 -10.13 -14.55 -11.24
N SER A 303 -11.12 -13.68 -11.38
CA SER A 303 -11.04 -12.57 -12.32
C SER A 303 -10.33 -11.43 -11.62
N TRP A 304 -9.41 -10.78 -12.31
CA TRP A 304 -8.78 -9.58 -11.77
C TRP A 304 -9.83 -8.50 -11.50
N THR A 305 -9.91 -8.06 -10.25
CA THR A 305 -10.68 -6.89 -9.82
C THR A 305 -9.93 -6.18 -8.72
N SER A 306 -10.08 -4.86 -8.70
CA SER A 306 -9.38 -3.97 -7.79
C SER A 306 -10.29 -2.84 -7.40
N ASP A 307 -10.25 -2.44 -6.14
CA ASP A 307 -11.01 -1.30 -5.65
C ASP A 307 -10.25 -0.57 -4.53
N VAL A 308 -10.69 0.64 -4.21
CA VAL A 308 -10.06 1.49 -3.20
C VAL A 308 -10.96 1.54 -1.97
N LEU A 309 -10.43 1.06 -0.86
CA LEU A 309 -11.04 1.11 0.46
C LEU A 309 -10.69 2.44 1.13
N THR A 310 -11.71 3.18 1.55
CA THR A 310 -11.56 4.34 2.43
C THR A 310 -11.64 3.90 3.88
N SER A 311 -10.57 4.15 4.64
CA SER A 311 -10.47 3.89 6.08
C SER A 311 -10.46 5.19 6.87
N ARG A 312 -11.40 5.32 7.81
CA ARG A 312 -11.64 6.54 8.61
C ARG A 312 -11.56 6.28 10.11
N CYS A 313 -10.87 7.16 10.83
CA CYS A 313 -10.84 7.17 12.29
C CYS A 313 -12.06 7.92 12.84
N LEU A 314 -12.97 7.22 13.51
CA LEU A 314 -14.05 7.88 14.25
C LEU A 314 -13.49 8.43 15.58
N PRO A 315 -13.54 9.76 15.83
CA PRO A 315 -12.84 10.36 16.96
C PRO A 315 -13.49 9.98 18.30
N ARG A 316 -12.66 9.62 19.28
CA ARG A 316 -13.07 9.35 20.66
C ARG A 316 -13.37 10.65 21.40
N LYS A 317 -14.59 11.18 21.21
CA LYS A 317 -15.04 12.49 21.71
C LYS A 317 -14.65 12.77 23.17
N ASN A 318 -14.74 11.77 24.05
CA ASN A 318 -14.41 11.91 25.47
C ASN A 318 -12.93 12.27 25.71
N VAL A 319 -11.99 11.71 24.93
CA VAL A 319 -10.57 12.04 25.06
C VAL A 319 -10.33 13.48 24.62
N TYR A 320 -10.83 13.86 23.44
CA TYR A 320 -10.74 15.24 22.95
C TYR A 320 -11.36 16.23 23.94
N PHE A 321 -12.51 15.90 24.52
CA PHE A 321 -13.17 16.73 25.54
C PHE A 321 -12.29 16.95 26.77
N VAL A 322 -11.63 15.90 27.28
CA VAL A 322 -10.71 16.03 28.43
C VAL A 322 -9.58 17.03 28.12
N PHE A 323 -8.97 16.96 26.94
CA PHE A 323 -7.92 17.91 26.55
C PHE A 323 -8.42 19.36 26.51
N TYR A 324 -9.56 19.62 25.87
CA TYR A 324 -10.13 20.96 25.77
C TYR A 324 -10.68 21.48 27.12
N PHE A 325 -11.19 20.58 27.96
CA PHE A 325 -11.62 20.92 29.31
C PHE A 325 -10.45 21.31 30.20
N VAL A 326 -9.36 20.54 30.17
CA VAL A 326 -8.12 20.86 30.90
C VAL A 326 -7.53 22.17 30.36
N PHE A 327 -7.51 22.39 29.05
CA PHE A 327 -7.14 23.67 28.46
C PHE A 327 -7.95 24.86 29.04
N GLY A 328 -9.27 24.72 29.14
CA GLY A 328 -10.13 25.73 29.75
C GLY A 328 -9.78 26.00 31.22
N LEU A 329 -9.50 24.97 32.01
CA LEU A 329 -9.04 25.12 33.39
C LEU A 329 -7.69 25.84 33.48
N PHE A 330 -6.75 25.54 32.57
CA PHE A 330 -5.46 26.23 32.49
C PHE A 330 -5.62 27.73 32.19
N LEU A 331 -6.53 28.09 31.27
CA LEU A 331 -6.83 29.49 30.97
C LEU A 331 -7.43 30.22 32.18
N MET A 332 -8.36 29.58 32.89
CA MET A 332 -8.96 30.17 34.09
C MET A 332 -7.91 30.37 35.18
N MET A 333 -7.06 29.38 35.46
CA MET A 333 -5.97 29.53 36.43
C MET A 333 -5.02 30.66 36.07
N ALA A 334 -4.66 30.81 34.80
CA ALA A 334 -3.81 31.91 34.35
C ALA A 334 -4.49 33.28 34.51
N ALA A 335 -5.80 33.38 34.28
CA ALA A 335 -6.55 34.62 34.41
C ALA A 335 -6.70 35.09 35.87
N PHE A 336 -6.82 34.17 36.83
CA PHE A 336 -6.99 34.50 38.25
C PHE A 336 -5.68 34.59 39.06
N GLN A 337 -4.52 34.34 38.43
CA GLN A 337 -3.19 34.54 39.03
C GLN A 337 -2.60 35.95 38.79
N GLY A 338 -3.40 36.87 38.25
CA GLY A 338 -3.06 38.28 38.05
C GLY A 338 -3.33 39.18 39.25
#